data_AF-A0A7S7TIX1-F1
#
_entry.id   AF-A0A7S7TIX1-F1
#
_cell.length_a   1.000
_cell.length_b   1.000
_cell.length_c   1.000
_cell.angle_alpha   90.00
_cell.angle_beta   90.00
_cell.angle_gamma   90.00
#
_symmetry.space_group_name_H-M   'P 1'
#
loop_
_entity.id
_entity.type
_entity.pdbx_description
1 polymer ?
#
loop_
_entity_poly.entity_id
_entity_poly.type
_entity_poly.pdbx_seq_one_letter_code
_entity_poly.pdbx_strand_id
1 'polypeptide(L)'
;MKSHAIEGACAFAWRTYMLHHSGVSEIDNRRSALHRYLSNLCDAGEHDFGHLQIAAVAYLRKLDELHDDRDARAAADQALAERLASPVRNPTGSFWP
;
A
#
# COMPACT_ATOMS: atom_id res chain seq x y z
N MET A 1 9.34 -22.21 19.51
CA MET A 1 10.27 -21.06 19.37
C MET A 1 10.03 -20.22 18.11
N LYS A 2 9.55 -20.78 16.97
CA LYS A 2 9.30 -20.01 15.73
C LYS A 2 8.35 -18.80 15.91
N SER A 3 7.31 -18.95 16.72
CA SER A 3 6.28 -17.92 16.90
C SER A 3 6.81 -16.63 17.52
N HIS A 4 7.79 -16.70 18.43
CA HIS A 4 8.25 -15.51 19.18
C HIS A 4 9.05 -14.54 18.31
N ALA A 5 9.80 -15.05 17.33
CA ALA A 5 10.55 -14.23 16.37
C ALA A 5 9.61 -13.55 15.36
N ILE A 6 8.60 -14.28 14.87
CA ILE A 6 7.56 -13.75 13.97
C ILE A 6 6.77 -12.64 14.69
N GLU A 7 6.29 -12.90 15.91
CA GLU A 7 5.53 -11.91 16.68
C GLU A 7 6.36 -10.67 16.99
N GLY A 8 7.64 -10.84 17.36
CA GLY A 8 8.54 -9.72 17.60
C GLY A 8 8.81 -8.88 16.36
N ALA A 9 9.11 -9.51 15.22
CA ALA A 9 9.36 -8.83 13.96
C ALA A 9 8.09 -8.13 13.44
N CYS A 10 6.93 -8.78 13.56
CA CYS A 10 5.64 -8.24 13.20
C CYS A 10 5.28 -7.03 14.06
N ALA A 11 5.36 -7.16 15.40
CA ALA A 11 5.07 -6.06 16.32
C ALA A 11 6.01 -4.87 16.11
N PHE A 12 7.30 -5.12 15.89
CA PHE A 12 8.26 -4.07 15.60
C PHE A 12 7.91 -3.32 14.32
N ALA A 13 7.79 -4.04 13.19
CA ALA A 13 7.53 -3.41 11.90
C ALA A 13 6.19 -2.68 11.89
N TRP A 14 5.15 -3.28 12.51
CA TRP A 14 3.84 -2.67 12.61
C TRP A 14 3.86 -1.37 13.43
N ARG A 15 4.59 -1.36 14.54
CA ARG A 15 4.71 -0.16 15.38
C ARG A 15 5.46 0.97 14.67
N THR A 16 6.53 0.64 13.96
CA THR A 16 7.24 1.61 13.10
C THR A 16 6.32 2.14 11.99
N TYR A 17 5.50 1.28 11.41
CA TYR A 17 4.57 1.65 10.35
C TYR A 17 3.49 2.63 10.80
N MET A 18 2.87 2.36 11.96
CA MET A 18 1.86 3.24 12.56
C MET A 18 2.42 4.63 12.92
N LEU A 19 3.71 4.74 13.26
CA LEU A 19 4.36 6.03 13.52
C LEU A 19 4.46 6.90 12.26
N HIS A 20 4.55 6.30 11.08
CA HIS A 20 4.64 7.03 9.81
C HIS A 20 3.27 7.24 9.16
N HIS A 21 2.30 6.35 9.41
CA HIS A 21 0.97 6.40 8.82
C HIS A 21 -0.08 6.69 9.89
N SER A 22 -0.26 7.99 10.18
CA SER A 22 -1.31 8.49 11.07
C SER A 22 -2.68 8.26 10.43
N GLY A 23 -3.30 7.12 10.73
CA GLY A 23 -4.57 6.69 10.13
C GLY A 23 -4.73 5.17 10.03
N VAL A 24 -3.65 4.42 10.24
CA VAL A 24 -3.68 2.95 10.22
C VAL A 24 -4.03 2.40 11.60
N SER A 25 -5.07 1.56 11.66
CA SER A 25 -5.55 0.94 12.90
C SER A 25 -4.80 -0.35 13.24
N GLU A 26 -4.71 -0.72 14.51
CA GLU A 26 -4.02 -1.94 14.97
C GLU A 26 -4.60 -3.25 14.41
N ILE A 27 -5.85 -3.18 13.94
CA ILE A 27 -6.64 -4.28 13.36
C ILE A 27 -6.70 -4.24 11.83
N ASP A 28 -5.85 -3.44 11.19
CA ASP A 28 -5.81 -3.34 9.73
C ASP A 28 -5.41 -4.70 9.10
N ASN A 29 -6.04 -5.03 7.97
CA ASN A 29 -5.77 -6.25 7.21
C ASN A 29 -4.30 -6.39 6.78
N ARG A 30 -3.58 -5.27 6.62
CA ARG A 30 -2.12 -5.25 6.33
C ARG A 30 -1.32 -5.95 7.43
N ARG A 31 -1.73 -5.87 8.69
CA ARG A 31 -1.06 -6.57 9.81
C ARG A 31 -1.21 -8.09 9.70
N SER A 32 -2.40 -8.57 9.36
CA SER A 32 -2.66 -9.99 9.12
C SER A 32 -1.88 -10.51 7.90
N ALA A 33 -1.77 -9.72 6.84
CA ALA A 33 -0.97 -10.04 5.66
C ALA A 33 0.53 -10.12 6.00
N LEU A 34 1.03 -9.18 6.80
CA LEU A 34 2.41 -9.19 7.29
C LEU A 34 2.73 -10.44 8.11
N HIS A 35 1.84 -10.81 9.05
CA HIS A 35 2.04 -12.01 9.86
C HIS A 35 2.10 -13.28 8.99
N ARG A 36 1.21 -13.38 7.98
CA ARG A 36 1.22 -14.51 7.03
C ARG A 36 2.49 -14.56 6.19
N TYR A 37 2.97 -13.40 5.73
CA TYR A 37 4.22 -13.28 4.99
C TYR A 37 5.41 -13.79 5.81
N LEU A 38 5.53 -13.37 7.07
CA LEU A 38 6.60 -13.81 7.97
C LEU A 38 6.48 -15.30 8.32
N SER A 39 5.27 -15.82 8.50
CA SER A 39 5.05 -17.26 8.70
C SER A 39 5.57 -18.07 7.50
N ASN A 40 5.25 -17.64 6.27
CA ASN A 40 5.72 -18.32 5.06
C ASN A 40 7.24 -18.27 4.92
N LEU A 41 7.89 -17.18 5.33
CA LEU A 41 9.35 -17.06 5.39
C LEU A 41 9.97 -18.07 6.36
N CYS A 42 9.40 -18.19 7.57
CA CYS A 42 9.82 -19.20 8.53
C CYS A 42 9.59 -20.63 8.04
N ASP A 43 8.48 -20.89 7.34
CA ASP A 43 8.21 -22.20 6.73
C ASP A 43 9.22 -22.51 5.60
N ALA A 44 9.72 -21.49 4.91
CA ALA A 44 10.77 -21.61 3.89
C ALA A 44 12.19 -21.77 4.47
N GLY A 45 12.36 -21.66 5.80
CA GLY A 45 13.64 -21.87 6.48
C GLY A 45 14.25 -20.62 7.13
N GLU A 46 13.67 -19.44 6.92
CA GLU A 46 14.19 -18.19 7.49
C GLU A 46 13.69 -17.96 8.92
N HIS A 47 14.57 -18.19 9.90
CA HIS A 47 14.23 -18.07 11.32
C HIS A 47 15.03 -16.96 12.02
N ASP A 48 15.96 -16.32 11.31
CA ASP A 48 16.77 -15.25 11.87
C ASP A 48 15.92 -14.01 12.11
N PHE A 49 15.93 -13.52 13.35
CA PHE A 49 15.11 -12.40 13.76
C PHE A 49 15.44 -11.12 13.01
N GLY A 50 16.73 -10.86 12.73
CA GLY A 50 17.17 -9.68 12.00
C GLY A 50 16.65 -9.69 10.56
N HIS A 51 16.75 -10.84 9.88
CA HIS A 51 16.19 -11.02 8.55
C HIS A 51 14.68 -10.85 8.53
N LEU A 52 13.95 -11.42 9.49
CA LEU A 52 12.50 -11.28 9.61
C LEU A 52 12.09 -9.82 9.85
N GLN A 53 12.85 -9.07 10.66
CA GLN A 53 12.59 -7.66 10.92
C GLN A 53 12.80 -6.79 9.68
N ILE A 54 13.89 -7.00 8.94
CA ILE A 54 14.18 -6.29 7.69
C ILE A 54 13.11 -6.62 6.63
N ALA A 55 12.78 -7.91 6.47
CA ALA A 55 11.76 -8.37 5.54
C ALA A 55 10.38 -7.79 5.88
N ALA A 56 10.03 -7.70 7.16
CA ALA A 56 8.78 -7.11 7.62
C ALA A 56 8.65 -5.64 7.23
N VAL A 57 9.69 -4.84 7.48
CA VAL A 57 9.71 -3.40 7.13
C VAL A 57 9.69 -3.21 5.62
N ALA A 58 10.47 -4.00 4.87
CA ALA A 58 10.50 -3.93 3.41
C ALA A 58 9.14 -4.31 2.79
N TYR A 59 8.47 -5.32 3.32
CA TYR A 59 7.14 -5.73 2.88
C TYR A 59 6.11 -4.60 3.04
N LEU A 60 6.10 -3.92 4.19
CA LEU A 60 5.19 -2.81 4.44
C LEU A 60 5.44 -1.62 3.51
N ARG A 61 6.70 -1.25 3.26
CA ARG A 61 7.02 -0.18 2.29
C ARG A 61 6.53 -0.50 0.88
N LYS A 62 6.73 -1.75 0.44
CA LYS A 62 6.27 -2.19 -0.87
C LYS A 62 4.74 -2.16 -0.99
N LEU A 63 4.01 -2.37 0.10
CA LEU A 63 2.56 -2.21 0.12
C LEU A 63 2.14 -0.74 -0.08
N ASP A 64 2.86 0.22 0.50
CA ASP A 64 2.58 1.64 0.25
C ASP A 64 2.91 2.03 -1.18
N GLU A 65 4.05 1.61 -1.72
CA GLU A 65 4.42 1.88 -3.12
C GLU A 65 3.35 1.35 -4.10
N LEU A 66 2.84 0.14 -3.85
CA LEU A 66 1.77 -0.44 -4.66
C LEU A 66 0.42 0.28 -4.49
N HIS A 67 0.18 0.89 -3.33
CA HIS A 67 -1.05 1.66 -3.10
C HIS A 67 -0.97 3.01 -3.81
N ASP A 68 0.16 3.70 -3.69
CA ASP A 68 0.43 4.98 -4.34
C ASP A 68 0.36 4.86 -5.87
N ASP A 69 0.97 3.82 -6.45
CA ASP A 69 0.89 3.56 -7.90
C ASP A 69 -0.55 3.35 -8.39
N ARG A 70 -1.35 2.61 -7.61
CA ARG A 70 -2.78 2.39 -7.93
C ARG A 70 -3.60 3.66 -7.81
N ASP A 71 -3.33 4.49 -6.81
CA ASP A 71 -4.04 5.76 -6.59
C ASP A 71 -3.70 6.75 -7.71
N ALA A 72 -2.41 6.87 -8.05
CA ALA A 72 -1.93 7.67 -9.18
C ALA A 72 -2.56 7.21 -10.51
N ARG A 73 -2.68 5.90 -10.72
CA ARG A 73 -3.33 5.35 -11.91
C ARG A 73 -4.83 5.67 -11.94
N ALA A 74 -5.53 5.50 -10.83
CA ALA A 74 -6.95 5.82 -10.71
C ALA A 74 -7.21 7.31 -10.95
N ALA A 75 -6.37 8.19 -10.40
CA ALA A 75 -6.45 9.64 -10.63
C ALA A 75 -6.21 10.00 -12.12
N ALA A 76 -5.27 9.33 -12.78
CA ALA A 76 -5.02 9.53 -14.21
C ALA A 76 -6.21 9.06 -15.08
N ASP A 77 -6.79 7.90 -14.77
CA ASP A 77 -7.96 7.37 -15.48
C ASP A 77 -9.20 8.26 -15.23
N GLN A 78 -9.37 8.81 -14.02
CA GLN A 78 -10.42 9.80 -13.71
C GLN A 78 -10.23 11.11 -14.50
N ALA A 79 -9.01 11.67 -14.52
CA ALA A 79 -8.73 12.89 -15.27
C ALA A 79 -8.95 12.69 -16.77
N LEU A 80 -8.63 11.51 -17.31
CA LEU A 80 -8.96 11.15 -18.69
C LEU A 80 -10.48 11.09 -18.91
N ALA A 81 -11.22 10.45 -18.01
CA ALA A 81 -12.67 10.38 -18.09
C ALA A 81 -13.34 11.76 -18.05
N GLU A 82 -12.89 12.67 -17.18
CA GLU A 82 -13.39 14.05 -17.11
C GLU A 82 -13.11 14.85 -18.39
N ARG A 83 -11.95 14.65 -19.01
CA ARG A 83 -11.62 15.26 -20.30
C ARG A 83 -12.47 14.75 -21.45
N LEU A 84 -12.81 13.46 -21.44
CA LEU A 84 -13.69 12.86 -22.45
C LEU A 84 -15.17 13.22 -22.21
N ALA A 85 -15.56 13.40 -20.95
CA ALA A 85 -16.91 13.80 -20.55
C ALA A 85 -17.17 15.31 -20.73
N SER A 86 -16.12 16.14 -20.81
CA SER A 86 -16.24 17.56 -21.15
C SER A 86 -16.60 17.71 -22.63
N PRO A 87 -17.81 18.19 -22.98
CA PRO A 87 -18.13 18.48 -24.37
C PRO A 87 -17.22 19.61 -24.81
N VAL A 88 -16.55 19.47 -25.96
CA VAL A 88 -15.95 20.62 -26.61
C VAL A 88 -17.08 21.64 -26.81
N ARG A 89 -17.06 22.72 -26.03
CA ARG A 89 -17.97 23.84 -26.23
C ARG A 89 -17.48 24.49 -27.51
N ASN A 90 -17.94 23.99 -28.65
CA ASN A 90 -17.81 24.69 -29.92
C ASN A 90 -18.43 26.08 -29.70
N PRO A 91 -17.67 27.18 -29.81
CA PRO A 91 -18.28 28.47 -30.05
C PRO A 91 -18.71 28.43 -31.51
N THR A 92 -19.79 27.71 -31.82
CA THR A 92 -20.41 27.80 -33.14
C THR A 92 -20.91 29.23 -33.25
N GLY A 93 -20.15 30.01 -34.00
CA GLY A 93 -20.52 31.37 -34.33
C GLY A 93 -21.90 31.36 -34.96
N SER A 94 -22.75 32.25 -34.45
CA SER A 94 -23.86 32.77 -35.21
C SER A 94 -23.61 34.27 -35.33
N PHE A 95 -22.82 34.60 -36.35
CA PHE A 95 -22.63 35.93 -36.89
C PHE A 95 -23.80 36.20 -37.87
N TRP A 96 -24.74 37.04 -37.43
CA TRP A 96 -25.58 38.04 -38.16
C TRP A 96 -26.32 37.68 -39.48
N PRO A 97 -27.30 38.49 -39.94
CA PRO A 97 -27.89 39.70 -39.34
C PRO A 97 -29.39 39.59 -38.96
#